data_AF-A0A2E5M6H1-F1
#
_entry.id   AF-A0A2E5M6H1-F1
#
_cell.length_a   1.000
_cell.length_b   1.000
_cell.length_c   1.000
_cell.angle_alpha   90.00
_cell.angle_beta   90.00
_cell.angle_gamma   90.00
#
_symmetry.space_group_name_H-M   'P 1'
#
loop_
_entity.id
_entity.type
_entity.pdbx_description
1 polymer ?
#
loop_
_entity_poly.entity_id
_entity_poly.type
_entity_poly.pdbx_seq_one_letter_code
_entity_poly.pdbx_strand_id
1 'polypeptide(L)'
;MPRPDIPSSSLFGTAFSFLLVLVITVFMAFTSVRTYVLYGNYTGLTDHFNTIGVIFLIFWIVVISLILRLLHPLLGLSPVNFALIYAALMVAVVLPSMGFGGYFIPLIAGAFYYATPENNWSDLLWPHIPHWAAPRDLESIRQLFEGADAGTPVPWDIWAGPLLWWGLFMLAFFFVSVALISLVHHQ
;
A
#
# COMPACT_ATOMS: atom_id res chain seq x y z
N MET A 1 38.14 -3.20 -13.93
CA MET A 1 38.05 -3.25 -12.46
C MET A 1 37.23 -4.47 -12.07
N PRO A 2 37.67 -5.33 -11.13
CA PRO A 2 36.83 -6.41 -10.60
C PRO A 2 35.62 -5.78 -9.91
N ARG A 3 34.40 -6.30 -10.15
CA ARG A 3 33.24 -5.90 -9.35
C ARG A 3 33.54 -6.26 -7.89
N PRO A 4 33.36 -5.34 -6.92
CA PRO A 4 33.51 -5.69 -5.53
C PRO A 4 32.52 -6.82 -5.20
N ASP A 5 33.02 -7.91 -4.62
CA ASP A 5 32.20 -9.04 -4.22
C ASP A 5 31.18 -8.56 -3.18
N ILE A 6 29.92 -8.42 -3.59
CA ILE A 6 28.83 -8.06 -2.70
C ILE A 6 28.63 -9.26 -1.77
N PRO A 7 28.77 -9.10 -0.44
CA PRO A 7 28.59 -10.22 0.49
C PRO A 7 27.18 -10.81 0.31
N SER A 8 27.11 -12.10 0.00
CA SER A 8 25.84 -12.84 -0.09
C SER A 8 25.11 -12.78 1.25
N SER A 9 23.80 -12.49 1.25
CA SER A 9 23.01 -12.45 2.48
C SER A 9 22.94 -13.83 3.13
N SER A 10 23.03 -13.87 4.46
CA SER A 10 22.73 -15.11 5.20
C SER A 10 21.23 -15.39 5.17
N LEU A 11 20.84 -16.66 5.23
CA LEU A 11 19.43 -17.08 5.36
C LEU A 11 18.75 -16.39 6.56
N PHE A 12 19.44 -16.33 7.69
CA PHE A 12 18.96 -15.63 8.89
C PHE A 12 18.71 -14.14 8.63
N GLY A 13 19.66 -13.43 8.02
CA GLY A 13 19.51 -12.01 7.71
C GLY A 13 18.36 -11.74 6.74
N THR A 14 18.15 -12.63 5.78
CA THR A 14 17.05 -12.54 4.81
C THR A 14 15.70 -12.74 5.51
N ALA A 15 15.56 -13.81 6.31
CA ALA A 15 14.34 -14.08 7.07
C ALA A 15 14.00 -12.95 8.05
N PHE A 16 15.00 -12.43 8.77
CA PHE A 16 14.84 -11.27 9.65
C PHE A 16 14.37 -10.02 8.90
N SER A 17 14.89 -9.77 7.70
CA SER A 17 14.47 -8.64 6.86
C SER A 17 13.01 -8.74 6.45
N PHE A 18 12.55 -9.93 6.04
CA PHE A 18 11.14 -10.15 5.72
C PHE A 18 10.22 -9.97 6.92
N LEU A 19 10.63 -10.47 8.09
CA LEU A 19 9.87 -10.26 9.33
C LEU A 19 9.77 -8.78 9.69
N LEU A 20 10.88 -8.04 9.59
CA LEU A 20 10.93 -6.62 9.88
C LEU A 20 10.00 -5.83 8.93
N VAL A 21 10.07 -6.13 7.63
CA VAL A 21 9.18 -5.54 6.62
C VAL A 21 7.72 -5.82 6.95
N LEU A 22 7.37 -7.07 7.27
CA LEU A 22 6.01 -7.47 7.61
C LEU A 22 5.48 -6.70 8.83
N VAL A 23 6.26 -6.67 9.91
CA VAL A 23 5.87 -5.98 11.17
C VAL A 23 5.67 -4.49 10.93
N ILE A 24 6.62 -3.83 10.28
CA ILE A 24 6.55 -2.39 10.00
C ILE A 24 5.36 -2.08 9.09
N THR A 25 5.14 -2.90 8.06
CA THR A 25 4.02 -2.73 7.13
C THR A 25 2.68 -2.83 7.85
N VAL A 26 2.49 -3.86 8.66
CA VAL A 26 1.24 -4.05 9.43
C VAL A 26 1.03 -2.90 10.42
N PHE A 27 2.09 -2.50 11.13
CA PHE A 27 2.02 -1.38 12.06
C PHE A 27 1.63 -0.08 11.36
N MET A 28 2.28 0.25 10.24
CA MET A 28 2.00 1.46 9.46
C MET A 28 0.61 1.44 8.83
N ALA A 29 0.17 0.30 8.30
CA ALA A 29 -1.17 0.15 7.75
C ALA A 29 -2.23 0.35 8.85
N PHE A 30 -2.03 -0.26 10.02
CA PHE A 30 -2.93 -0.12 11.17
C PHE A 30 -3.01 1.33 11.65
N THR A 31 -1.87 2.00 11.85
CA THR A 31 -1.86 3.40 12.31
C THR A 31 -2.46 4.32 11.27
N SER A 32 -2.14 4.14 9.99
CA SER A 32 -2.68 4.95 8.89
C SER A 32 -4.20 4.83 8.77
N VAL A 33 -4.73 3.61 8.69
CA VAL A 33 -6.19 3.41 8.62
C VAL A 33 -6.88 3.98 9.87
N ARG A 34 -6.29 3.74 11.05
CA ARG A 34 -6.83 4.25 12.31
C ARG A 34 -6.84 5.78 12.34
N THR A 35 -5.80 6.45 11.87
CA THR A 35 -5.79 7.92 11.86
C THR A 35 -6.69 8.51 10.79
N TYR A 36 -6.88 7.81 9.68
CA TYR A 36 -7.74 8.25 8.59
C TYR A 36 -9.21 8.15 8.96
N VAL A 37 -9.60 6.99 9.52
CA VAL A 37 -11.00 6.63 9.76
C VAL A 37 -11.50 7.15 11.11
N LEU A 38 -10.70 7.08 12.18
CA LEU A 38 -11.22 7.28 13.55
C LEU A 38 -11.05 8.69 14.12
N TYR A 39 -10.06 9.47 13.68
CA TYR A 39 -9.80 10.76 14.33
C TYR A 39 -10.58 11.93 13.74
N GLY A 40 -11.30 11.76 12.62
CA GLY A 40 -12.04 12.83 11.94
C GLY A 40 -11.19 14.06 11.57
N ASN A 41 -9.89 13.98 11.81
CA ASN A 41 -8.89 15.03 11.71
C ASN A 41 -7.86 14.52 10.72
N TYR A 42 -7.74 15.25 9.64
CA TYR A 42 -6.81 14.96 8.56
C TYR A 42 -5.37 15.13 9.08
N THR A 43 -4.74 14.05 9.54
CA THR A 43 -3.33 14.11 9.97
C THR A 43 -2.42 13.95 8.76
N GLY A 44 -1.33 14.73 8.68
CA GLY A 44 -0.35 14.57 7.61
C GLY A 44 0.21 13.14 7.52
N LEU A 45 0.30 12.43 8.67
CA LEU A 45 0.79 11.04 8.74
C LEU A 45 -0.02 10.06 7.88
N THR A 46 -1.30 10.35 7.67
CA THR A 46 -2.20 9.57 6.81
C THR A 46 -2.11 9.88 5.33
N ASP A 47 -1.52 11.02 4.99
CA ASP A 47 -1.35 11.48 3.63
C ASP A 47 0.08 11.16 3.12
N HIS A 48 0.64 12.00 2.25
CA HIS A 48 1.97 11.91 1.68
C HIS A 48 3.13 11.76 2.72
N PHE A 49 2.90 11.98 4.01
CA PHE A 49 3.94 11.83 5.03
C PHE A 49 4.19 10.37 5.45
N ASN A 50 3.39 9.39 5.01
CA ASN A 50 3.70 7.98 5.27
C ASN A 50 5.07 7.59 4.68
N THR A 51 5.40 8.11 3.50
CA THR A 51 6.74 7.97 2.88
C THR A 51 7.84 8.59 3.74
N ILE A 52 7.59 9.76 4.35
CA ILE A 52 8.54 10.40 5.28
C ILE A 52 8.72 9.56 6.54
N GLY A 53 7.63 8.98 7.06
CA GLY A 53 7.66 8.02 8.17
C GLY A 53 8.53 6.80 7.86
N VAL A 54 8.42 6.24 6.65
CA VAL A 54 9.28 5.13 6.20
C VAL A 54 10.74 5.53 6.11
N ILE A 55 11.05 6.70 5.53
CA ILE A 55 12.43 7.20 5.46
C ILE A 55 13.01 7.36 6.88
N PHE A 56 12.22 7.88 7.82
CA PHE A 56 12.63 8.01 9.22
C PHE A 56 12.84 6.66 9.90
N LEU A 57 11.98 5.66 9.65
CA LEU A 57 12.20 4.31 10.16
C LEU A 57 13.44 3.66 9.56
N ILE A 58 13.67 3.84 8.25
CA ILE A 58 14.87 3.34 7.56
C ILE A 58 16.13 3.95 8.19
N PHE A 59 16.12 5.25 8.50
CA PHE A 59 17.23 5.89 9.23
C PHE A 59 17.55 5.14 10.54
N TRP A 60 16.53 4.85 11.35
CA TRP A 60 16.74 4.08 12.59
C TRP A 60 17.19 2.64 12.34
N ILE A 61 16.71 1.98 11.30
CA ILE A 61 17.19 0.64 10.90
C ILE A 61 18.67 0.68 10.56
N VAL A 62 19.17 1.70 9.86
CA VAL A 62 20.60 1.89 9.59
C VAL A 62 21.38 2.05 10.89
N VAL A 63 20.92 2.94 11.78
CA VAL A 63 21.59 3.21 13.06
C VAL A 63 21.67 1.95 13.92
N ILE A 64 20.56 1.23 14.07
CA ILE A 64 20.50 -0.02 14.83
C ILE A 64 21.41 -1.08 14.20
N SER A 65 21.37 -1.24 12.88
CA SER A 65 22.23 -2.18 12.16
C SER A 65 23.72 -1.86 12.35
N LEU A 66 24.09 -0.57 12.36
CA LEU A 66 25.46 -0.15 12.63
C LEU A 66 25.89 -0.53 14.05
N ILE A 67 25.06 -0.23 15.05
CA ILE A 67 25.32 -0.58 16.46
C ILE A 67 25.45 -2.11 16.63
N LEU A 68 24.54 -2.89 16.04
CA LEU A 68 24.58 -4.34 16.10
C LEU A 68 25.87 -4.89 15.47
N ARG A 69 26.33 -4.29 14.37
CA ARG A 69 27.58 -4.68 13.72
C ARG A 69 28.81 -4.37 14.58
N LEU A 70 28.78 -3.32 15.39
CA LEU A 70 29.84 -3.01 16.37
C LEU A 70 29.87 -4.04 17.51
N LEU A 71 28.71 -4.59 17.89
CA LEU A 71 28.62 -5.63 18.92
C LEU A 71 29.02 -7.01 18.40
N HIS A 72 28.56 -7.37 17.20
CA HIS A 72 28.90 -8.64 16.57
C HIS A 72 28.76 -8.57 15.03
N PRO A 73 29.79 -8.95 14.26
CA PRO A 73 29.78 -8.82 12.79
C PRO A 73 28.62 -9.53 12.09
N LEU A 74 28.09 -10.62 12.67
CA LEU A 74 27.00 -11.42 12.11
C LEU A 74 25.59 -10.84 12.40
N LEU A 75 25.48 -9.81 13.25
CA LEU A 75 24.19 -9.18 13.60
C LEU A 75 23.85 -7.96 12.73
N GLY A 76 24.77 -7.48 11.90
CA GLY A 76 24.53 -6.36 10.98
C GLY A 76 23.73 -6.78 9.73
N LEU A 77 22.90 -5.87 9.21
CA LEU A 77 22.23 -6.06 7.92
C LEU A 77 23.22 -5.91 6.76
N SER A 78 23.12 -6.79 5.76
CA SER A 78 23.88 -6.64 4.52
C SER A 78 23.29 -5.52 3.65
N PRO A 79 24.08 -4.93 2.73
CA PRO A 79 23.58 -3.94 1.78
C PRO A 79 22.39 -4.46 0.94
N VAL A 80 22.41 -5.75 0.59
CA VAL A 80 21.32 -6.42 -0.15
C VAL A 80 20.04 -6.46 0.66
N ASN A 81 20.13 -6.86 1.93
CA ASN A 81 18.98 -6.91 2.83
C ASN A 81 18.41 -5.51 3.08
N PHE A 82 19.27 -4.51 3.18
CA PHE A 82 18.85 -3.12 3.34
C PHE A 82 18.09 -2.60 2.11
N ALA A 83 18.62 -2.85 0.90
CA ALA A 83 17.94 -2.49 -0.34
C ALA A 83 16.57 -3.18 -0.47
N LEU A 84 16.47 -4.45 -0.05
CA LEU A 84 15.22 -5.19 0.01
C LEU A 84 14.22 -4.55 0.98
N ILE A 85 14.64 -4.25 2.21
CA ILE A 85 13.78 -3.60 3.21
C ILE A 85 13.29 -2.25 2.69
N TYR A 86 14.20 -1.44 2.13
CA TYR A 86 13.87 -0.14 1.55
C TYR A 86 12.81 -0.26 0.45
N ALA A 87 13.07 -1.10 -0.56
CA ALA A 87 12.16 -1.27 -1.69
C ALA A 87 10.80 -1.79 -1.25
N ALA A 88 10.78 -2.79 -0.36
CA ALA A 88 9.54 -3.39 0.12
C ALA A 88 8.71 -2.39 0.96
N LEU A 89 9.34 -1.64 1.87
CA LEU A 89 8.64 -0.66 2.69
C LEU A 89 8.07 0.50 1.86
N MET A 90 8.80 0.97 0.84
CA MET A 90 8.32 2.05 -0.03
C MET A 90 7.04 1.64 -0.78
N VAL A 91 6.94 0.39 -1.25
CA VAL A 91 5.69 -0.13 -1.84
C VAL A 91 4.60 -0.29 -0.78
N ALA A 92 4.96 -0.87 0.36
CA ALA A 92 4.01 -1.24 1.42
C ALA A 92 3.25 -0.05 2.02
N VAL A 93 3.83 1.15 2.02
CA VAL A 93 3.19 2.34 2.61
C VAL A 93 2.31 3.15 1.67
N VAL A 94 2.51 3.02 0.37
CA VAL A 94 1.72 3.79 -0.61
C VAL A 94 0.33 3.16 -0.81
N LEU A 95 0.25 1.82 -0.83
CA LEU A 95 -0.99 1.12 -1.20
C LEU A 95 -2.12 1.27 -0.15
N PRO A 96 -1.89 1.02 1.15
CA PRO A 96 -3.00 0.95 2.12
C PRO A 96 -3.60 2.31 2.49
N SER A 97 -2.83 3.40 2.36
CA SER A 97 -3.27 4.75 2.72
C SER A 97 -3.92 5.47 1.52
N MET A 98 -3.31 6.53 1.01
CA MET A 98 -3.87 7.36 -0.07
C MET A 98 -3.78 6.72 -1.46
N GLY A 99 -3.05 5.63 -1.66
CA GLY A 99 -3.02 4.96 -2.97
C GLY A 99 -4.35 4.26 -3.27
N PHE A 100 -4.58 3.15 -2.58
CA PHE A 100 -5.67 2.22 -2.91
C PHE A 100 -6.78 2.23 -1.86
N GLY A 101 -6.45 2.19 -0.58
CA GLY A 101 -7.48 2.15 0.49
C GLY A 101 -8.31 3.42 0.58
N GLY A 102 -7.65 4.57 0.68
CA GLY A 102 -8.27 5.86 1.00
C GLY A 102 -8.87 6.61 -0.20
N TYR A 103 -8.30 6.48 -1.39
CA TYR A 103 -8.82 7.19 -2.58
C TYR A 103 -9.55 6.28 -3.55
N PHE A 104 -8.95 5.14 -3.90
CA PHE A 104 -9.46 4.32 -4.99
C PHE A 104 -10.85 3.72 -4.68
N ILE A 105 -11.07 3.23 -3.46
CA ILE A 105 -12.37 2.67 -3.04
C ILE A 105 -13.49 3.72 -3.07
N PRO A 106 -13.36 4.92 -2.45
CA PRO A 106 -14.34 5.98 -2.61
C PRO A 106 -14.48 6.49 -4.04
N LEU A 107 -13.40 6.49 -4.84
CA LEU A 107 -13.45 6.97 -6.22
C LEU A 107 -14.39 6.12 -7.08
N ILE A 108 -14.25 4.80 -7.04
CA ILE A 108 -15.07 3.90 -7.87
C ILE A 108 -16.53 3.82 -7.40
N ALA A 109 -16.78 3.97 -6.09
CA ALA A 109 -18.14 4.03 -5.55
C ALA A 109 -18.78 5.43 -5.67
N GLY A 110 -17.95 6.48 -5.70
CA GLY A 110 -18.38 7.88 -5.74
C GLY A 110 -19.15 8.23 -7.01
N ALA A 111 -18.84 7.59 -8.13
CA ALA A 111 -19.62 7.74 -9.38
C ALA A 111 -21.10 7.36 -9.21
N PHE A 112 -21.43 6.50 -8.24
CA PHE A 112 -22.79 6.12 -7.89
C PHE A 112 -23.33 6.97 -6.74
N TYR A 113 -22.54 7.17 -5.68
CA TYR A 113 -22.96 7.92 -4.50
C TYR A 113 -23.27 9.39 -4.79
N TYR A 114 -22.46 10.04 -5.64
CA TYR A 114 -22.63 11.45 -5.98
C TYR A 114 -23.52 11.69 -7.21
N ALA A 115 -24.21 10.68 -7.73
CA ALA A 115 -25.13 10.87 -8.84
C ALA A 115 -26.35 11.67 -8.37
N THR A 116 -26.65 12.79 -9.04
CA THR A 116 -27.82 13.62 -8.77
C THR A 116 -28.59 13.89 -10.06
N PRO A 117 -29.87 14.31 -9.99
CA PRO A 117 -30.63 14.68 -11.18
C PRO A 117 -29.97 15.81 -11.99
N GLU A 118 -29.26 16.72 -11.32
CA GLU A 118 -28.61 17.88 -11.95
C GLU A 118 -27.35 17.49 -12.74
N ASN A 119 -26.58 16.51 -12.28
CA ASN A 119 -25.39 16.03 -13.00
C ASN A 119 -25.71 14.90 -13.99
N ASN A 120 -26.88 14.26 -13.83
CA ASN A 120 -27.38 13.16 -14.64
C ASN A 120 -26.38 12.01 -14.86
N TRP A 121 -25.55 11.71 -13.86
CA TRP A 121 -24.53 10.66 -13.97
C TRP A 121 -25.13 9.26 -14.10
N SER A 122 -26.35 9.05 -13.63
CA SER A 122 -27.06 7.78 -13.79
C SER A 122 -27.25 7.40 -15.26
N ASP A 123 -27.53 8.38 -16.11
CA ASP A 123 -27.75 8.14 -17.54
C ASP A 123 -26.45 8.28 -18.35
N LEU A 124 -25.55 9.19 -17.93
CA LEU A 124 -24.35 9.54 -18.68
C LEU A 124 -23.12 8.69 -18.35
N LEU A 125 -22.98 8.21 -17.11
CA LEU A 125 -21.78 7.48 -16.66
C LEU A 125 -22.06 6.01 -16.35
N TRP A 126 -23.12 5.70 -15.60
CA TRP A 126 -23.37 4.34 -15.11
C TRP A 126 -23.44 3.26 -16.21
N PRO A 127 -23.97 3.53 -17.42
CA PRO A 127 -23.99 2.54 -18.50
C PRO A 127 -22.60 2.20 -19.05
N HIS A 128 -21.62 3.09 -18.88
CA HIS A 128 -20.26 2.94 -19.40
C HIS A 128 -19.28 2.39 -18.36
N ILE A 129 -19.67 2.34 -17.09
CA ILE A 129 -18.86 1.70 -16.03
C ILE A 129 -19.08 0.19 -16.13
N PRO A 130 -18.06 -0.63 -16.39
CA PRO A 130 -18.27 -2.08 -16.45
C PRO A 130 -18.57 -2.66 -15.06
N HIS A 131 -19.40 -3.71 -15.00
CA HIS A 131 -19.82 -4.32 -13.73
C HIS A 131 -18.68 -4.88 -12.88
N TRP A 132 -17.55 -5.24 -13.49
CA TRP A 132 -16.39 -5.73 -12.78
C TRP A 132 -15.58 -4.60 -12.12
N ALA A 133 -15.76 -3.34 -12.51
CA ALA A 133 -14.89 -2.24 -12.07
C ALA A 133 -15.36 -1.55 -10.78
N ALA A 134 -16.64 -1.64 -10.44
CA ALA A 134 -17.23 -0.97 -9.28
C ALA A 134 -18.47 -1.72 -8.77
N PRO A 135 -18.76 -1.67 -7.45
CA PRO A 135 -19.99 -2.23 -6.89
C PRO A 135 -21.23 -1.52 -7.44
N ARG A 136 -22.38 -2.19 -7.42
CA ARG A 136 -23.66 -1.67 -7.92
C ARG A 136 -24.76 -1.57 -6.87
N ASP A 137 -24.54 -2.12 -5.68
CA ASP A 137 -25.50 -2.03 -4.59
C ASP A 137 -25.47 -0.64 -3.96
N LEU A 138 -26.49 0.17 -4.25
CA LEU A 138 -26.54 1.57 -3.85
C LEU A 138 -26.59 1.74 -2.32
N GLU A 139 -27.20 0.79 -1.61
CA GLU A 139 -27.30 0.85 -0.16
C GLU A 139 -25.94 0.57 0.50
N SER A 140 -25.22 -0.47 0.08
CA SER A 140 -23.85 -0.71 0.55
C SER A 140 -22.91 0.44 0.19
N ILE A 141 -23.10 1.05 -0.99
CA ILE A 141 -22.34 2.25 -1.38
C ILE A 141 -22.67 3.42 -0.45
N ARG A 142 -23.95 3.67 -0.15
CA ARG A 142 -24.34 4.72 0.80
C ARG A 142 -23.71 4.49 2.17
N GLN A 143 -23.75 3.26 2.67
CA GLN A 143 -23.15 2.86 3.95
C GLN A 143 -21.63 3.03 3.99
N LEU A 144 -20.93 2.91 2.85
CA LEU A 144 -19.50 3.22 2.78
C LEU A 144 -19.22 4.70 3.12
N PHE A 145 -20.05 5.62 2.64
CA PHE A 145 -19.84 7.07 2.80
C PHE A 145 -20.47 7.63 4.07
N GLU A 146 -21.67 7.17 4.43
CA GLU A 146 -22.45 7.68 5.56
C GLU A 146 -22.18 6.89 6.85
N GLY A 147 -21.53 5.74 6.75
CA GLY A 147 -21.35 4.78 7.84
C GLY A 147 -22.48 3.76 7.89
N ALA A 148 -22.10 2.51 8.22
CA ALA A 148 -23.06 1.43 8.47
C ALA A 148 -23.45 1.38 9.95
N ASP A 149 -24.61 0.76 10.24
CA ASP A 149 -25.04 0.52 11.62
C ASP A 149 -24.01 -0.35 12.38
N ALA A 150 -23.87 -0.09 13.68
CA ALA A 150 -22.93 -0.84 14.52
C ALA A 150 -23.24 -2.35 14.48
N GLY A 151 -22.22 -3.14 14.10
CA GLY A 151 -22.35 -4.60 13.97
C GLY A 151 -22.76 -5.08 12.58
N THR A 152 -23.00 -4.18 11.62
CA THR A 152 -23.19 -4.55 10.21
C THR A 152 -21.90 -5.17 9.67
N PRO A 153 -21.94 -6.40 9.12
CA PRO A 153 -20.76 -7.01 8.52
C PRO A 153 -20.38 -6.29 7.24
N VAL A 154 -19.08 -6.24 6.92
CA VAL A 154 -18.61 -5.69 5.65
C VAL A 154 -19.10 -6.58 4.49
N PRO A 155 -19.75 -6.01 3.45
CA PRO A 155 -20.28 -6.78 2.32
C PRO A 155 -19.15 -7.16 1.35
N TRP A 156 -18.31 -8.12 1.72
CA TRP A 156 -17.13 -8.48 0.91
C TRP A 156 -17.46 -9.03 -0.49
N ASP A 157 -18.65 -9.58 -0.67
CA ASP A 157 -19.13 -10.15 -1.93
C ASP A 157 -19.22 -9.13 -3.06
N ILE A 158 -19.72 -7.92 -2.77
CA ILE A 158 -19.82 -6.86 -3.79
C ILE A 158 -18.46 -6.25 -4.15
N TRP A 159 -17.49 -6.34 -3.23
CA TRP A 159 -16.16 -5.78 -3.40
C TRP A 159 -15.15 -6.77 -3.97
N ALA A 160 -15.35 -8.07 -3.78
CA ALA A 160 -14.40 -9.10 -4.20
C ALA A 160 -14.05 -9.03 -5.69
N GLY A 161 -15.06 -8.85 -6.55
CA GLY A 161 -14.87 -8.71 -8.01
C GLY A 161 -14.03 -7.49 -8.38
N PRO A 162 -14.47 -6.25 -8.01
CA PRO A 162 -13.68 -5.04 -8.23
C PRO A 162 -12.26 -5.12 -7.67
N LEU A 163 -12.10 -5.53 -6.41
CA LEU A 163 -10.80 -5.62 -5.75
C LEU A 163 -9.87 -6.61 -6.45
N LEU A 164 -10.39 -7.73 -6.95
CA LEU A 164 -9.60 -8.71 -7.67
C LEU A 164 -9.05 -8.13 -8.98
N TRP A 165 -9.91 -7.54 -9.82
CA TRP A 165 -9.49 -7.01 -11.12
C TRP A 165 -8.51 -5.85 -10.99
N TRP A 166 -8.80 -4.92 -10.09
CA TRP A 166 -7.91 -3.79 -9.82
C TRP A 166 -6.61 -4.25 -9.16
N GLY A 167 -6.67 -5.25 -8.28
CA GLY A 167 -5.47 -5.87 -7.70
C GLY A 167 -4.57 -6.52 -8.76
N LEU A 168 -5.17 -7.28 -9.69
CA LEU A 168 -4.44 -7.88 -10.82
C LEU A 168 -3.82 -6.83 -11.73
N PHE A 169 -4.55 -5.76 -12.05
CA PHE A 169 -4.04 -4.64 -12.83
C PHE A 169 -2.82 -4.00 -12.14
N MET A 170 -2.91 -3.73 -10.83
CA MET A 170 -1.79 -3.15 -10.08
C MET A 170 -0.59 -4.08 -10.05
N LEU A 171 -0.80 -5.39 -9.84
CA LEU A 171 0.29 -6.37 -9.87
C LEU A 171 1.00 -6.39 -11.23
N ALA A 172 0.23 -6.38 -12.32
CA ALA A 172 0.78 -6.31 -13.68
C ALA A 172 1.55 -5.00 -13.91
N PHE A 173 0.99 -3.88 -13.45
CA PHE A 173 1.64 -2.56 -13.55
C PHE A 173 2.98 -2.52 -12.79
N PHE A 174 3.04 -3.05 -11.56
CA PHE A 174 4.28 -3.18 -10.80
C PHE A 174 5.29 -4.08 -11.49
N PHE A 175 4.84 -5.22 -12.03
CA PHE A 175 5.71 -6.13 -12.76
C PHE A 175 6.35 -5.46 -13.98
N VAL A 176 5.55 -4.76 -14.79
CA VAL A 176 6.06 -4.00 -15.95
C VAL A 176 7.02 -2.90 -15.50
N SER A 177 6.71 -2.18 -14.44
CA SER A 177 7.58 -1.13 -13.90
C SER A 177 8.95 -1.67 -13.49
N VAL A 178 8.99 -2.81 -12.78
CA VAL A 178 10.24 -3.48 -12.40
C VAL A 178 11.00 -3.99 -13.62
N ALA A 179 10.29 -4.56 -14.60
CA ALA A 179 10.90 -5.02 -15.85
C ALA A 179 11.55 -3.87 -16.63
N LEU A 180 10.90 -2.70 -16.70
CA LEU A 180 11.45 -1.49 -17.34
C LEU A 180 12.68 -0.96 -16.60
N ILE A 181 12.64 -0.88 -15.26
CA ILE A 181 13.79 -0.47 -14.44
C ILE A 181 14.98 -1.41 -14.70
N SER A 182 14.73 -2.72 -14.72
CA SER A 182 15.76 -3.72 -15.03
C SER A 182 16.33 -3.52 -16.43
N LEU A 183 15.48 -3.33 -17.44
CA LEU A 183 15.91 -3.11 -18.82
C LEU A 183 16.82 -1.87 -18.92
N VAL A 184 16.39 -0.74 -18.36
CA VAL A 184 17.15 0.52 -18.39
C VAL A 184 18.47 0.39 -17.63
N HIS A 185 18.51 -0.33 -16.51
CA HIS A 185 19.73 -0.55 -15.74
C HIS A 185 20.78 -1.40 -16.49
N HIS A 186 20.36 -2.24 -17.45
CA HIS A 186 21.27 -3.08 -18.22
C HIS A 186 21.73 -2.45 -19.55
N GLN A 187 21.23 -1.25 -19.89
CA GLN A 187 21.69 -0.45 -21.01
C GLN A 187 22.80 0.53 -20.57
#